data_AF-A0A9D1KAH0-F1
#
_entry.id   AF-A0A9D1KAH0-F1
#
_cell.length_a   1.000
_cell.length_b   1.000
_cell.length_c   1.000
_cell.angle_alpha   90.00
_cell.angle_beta   90.00
_cell.angle_gamma   90.00
#
_symmetry.space_group_name_H-M   'P 1'
#
loop_
_entity.id
_entity.type
_entity.pdbx_description
1 polymer ?
#
loop_
_entity_poly.entity_id
_entity_poly.type
_entity_poly.pdbx_seq_one_letter_code
_entity_poly.pdbx_strand_id
1 'polypeptide(L)' 'MKKVYSIIRDNNFASMRVAIRNGMKKIDQIVEHYYNLDLVHDVYCIHNFKQKRNEENNNGI' A
#
# COMPACT_ATOMS: atom_id res chain seq x y z
N MET A 1 13.81 6.05 1.29
CA MET A 1 13.00 4.82 1.17
C MET A 1 11.97 5.01 0.07
N LYS A 2 11.74 4.01 -0.79
CA LYS A 2 10.68 4.07 -1.81
C LYS A 2 9.35 3.67 -1.18
N LYS A 3 8.27 4.36 -1.54
CA LYS A 3 6.89 4.06 -1.12
C LYS A 3 6.06 3.72 -2.34
N VAL A 4 5.11 2.81 -2.17
CA VAL A 4 4.10 2.47 -3.18
C VAL A 4 2.74 2.76 -2.58
N TYR A 5 1.87 3.37 -3.39
CA TYR A 5 0.55 3.80 -2.99
C TYR A 5 -0.53 3.12 -3.84
N SER A 6 -1.67 2.85 -3.23
CA SER A 6 -2.89 2.39 -3.89
C SER A 6 -4.06 3.24 -3.42
N ILE A 7 -4.78 3.86 -4.35
CA ILE A 7 -5.99 4.63 -4.08
C ILE A 7 -7.17 3.72 -4.44
N ILE A 8 -8.02 3.41 -3.46
CA ILE A 8 -9.07 2.39 -3.60
C ILE A 8 -10.38 2.99 -3.11
N ARG A 9 -11.43 2.89 -3.93
CA ARG A 9 -12.77 3.34 -3.52
C ARG A 9 -13.24 2.59 -2.27
N ASP A 10 -13.88 3.30 -1.35
CA ASP A 10 -14.34 2.80 -0.06
C ASP A 10 -15.29 1.60 -0.15
N ASN A 11 -16.04 1.48 -1.24
CA ASN A 11 -16.95 0.37 -1.51
C ASN A 11 -16.29 -0.84 -2.20
N ASN A 12 -15.02 -0.75 -2.61
CA ASN A 12 -14.30 -1.84 -3.25
C ASN A 12 -13.57 -2.70 -2.20
N PHE A 13 -14.34 -3.47 -1.43
CA PHE A 13 -13.83 -4.35 -0.38
C PHE A 13 -12.84 -5.41 -0.87
N ALA A 14 -12.96 -5.84 -2.12
CA ALA A 14 -12.05 -6.82 -2.71
C ALA A 14 -10.63 -6.24 -2.83
N SER A 15 -10.49 -5.07 -3.44
CA SER A 15 -9.18 -4.40 -3.58
C SER A 15 -8.61 -3.96 -2.23
N MET A 16 -9.44 -3.49 -1.29
CA MET A 16 -8.98 -3.17 0.07
C MET A 16 -8.35 -4.38 0.77
N ARG A 17 -8.99 -5.56 0.69
CA ARG A 17 -8.42 -6.81 1.24
C ARG A 17 -7.11 -7.22 0.56
N VAL A 18 -6.97 -6.96 -0.75
CA VAL A 18 -5.71 -7.22 -1.47
C VAL A 18 -4.60 -6.29 -0.96
N ALA A 19 -4.87 -5.00 -0.78
CA ALA A 19 -3.88 -4.05 -0.25
C ALA A 19 -3.42 -4.45 1.16
N ILE A 20 -4.37 -4.80 2.05
CA ILE A 20 -4.08 -5.26 3.40
C ILE A 20 -3.24 -6.55 3.39
N ARG A 21 -3.61 -7.54 2.55
CA ARG A 21 -2.86 -8.80 2.41
C ARG A 21 -1.43 -8.58 1.93
N ASN A 22 -1.19 -7.58 1.09
CA ASN A 22 0.15 -7.19 0.64
C ASN A 22 0.92 -6.36 1.67
N GLY A 23 0.40 -6.18 2.89
CA GLY A 23 1.05 -5.43 3.96
C GLY A 23 0.95 -3.91 3.82
N MET A 24 0.09 -3.40 2.93
CA MET A 24 -0.15 -1.96 2.83
C MET A 24 -1.05 -1.51 3.99
N LYS A 25 -0.81 -0.30 4.50
CA LYS A 25 -1.61 0.33 5.56
C LYS A 25 -2.44 1.46 4.99
N LYS A 26 -3.71 1.60 5.41
CA LYS A 26 -4.50 2.81 5.14
C LYS A 26 -3.83 3.98 5.86
N ILE A 27 -3.47 5.01 5.12
CA ILE A 27 -2.76 6.20 5.64
C ILE A 27 -3.56 7.49 5.49
N ASP A 28 -4.55 7.50 4.61
CA ASP A 28 -5.32 8.69 4.29
C ASP A 28 -6.67 8.32 3.66
N GLN A 29 -7.54 9.31 3.49
CA GLN A 29 -8.81 9.23 2.80
C GLN A 29 -9.06 10.51 2.00
N ILE A 30 -9.41 10.35 0.73
CA ILE A 30 -9.74 11.43 -0.19
C ILE A 30 -11.25 11.38 -0.45
N VAL A 31 -11.90 12.52 -0.38
CA VAL A 31 -13.33 12.65 -0.71
C VAL A 31 -13.45 13.64 -1.87
N GLU A 32 -13.89 13.17 -3.03
CA GLU A 32 -14.25 14.03 -4.16
C GLU A 32 -15.77 14.16 -4.22
N HIS A 33 -16.28 15.38 -4.17
CA HIS A 33 -17.71 15.64 -4.33
C HIS A 33 -18.02 15.66 -5.83
N TYR A 34 -18.71 14.62 -6.33
CA TYR A 34 -19.08 14.50 -7.74
C TYR A 34 -20.60 14.52 -7.88
N TYR A 35 -21.12 15.59 -8.50
CA TYR A 35 -22.54 15.94 -8.47
C TYR A 35 -23.07 15.98 -7.03
N ASN A 36 -23.96 15.04 -6.69
CA ASN A 36 -24.61 14.91 -5.38
C ASN A 36 -24.11 13.67 -4.63
N LEU A 37 -22.93 13.14 -4.99
CA LEU A 37 -22.36 11.93 -4.42
C LEU A 37 -20.95 12.21 -3.89
N ASP A 38 -20.64 11.64 -2.73
CA ASP A 38 -19.29 11.61 -2.20
C ASP A 38 -18.53 10.41 -2.77
N LEU A 39 -17.46 10.68 -3.52
CA LEU A 39 -16.54 9.69 -4.05
C LEU A 39 -15.39 9.49 -3.05
N VAL A 40 -15.66 8.67 -2.04
CA VAL A 40 -14.69 8.37 -1.00
C VAL A 40 -13.68 7.32 -1.48
N HIS A 41 -12.40 7.65 -1.34
CA HIS A 41 -11.28 6.79 -1.68
C HIS A 41 -10.29 6.69 -0.53
N ASP A 42 -9.93 5.47 -0.16
CA ASP A 42 -8.91 5.19 0.85
C ASP A 42 -7.53 5.07 0.19
N VAL A 43 -6.53 5.69 0.82
CA VAL A 43 -5.14 5.63 0.36
C VAL A 43 -4.37 4.61 1.20
N TYR A 44 -3.86 3.58 0.55
CA TYR A 44 -3.01 2.57 1.15
C TYR A 44 -1.55 2.79 0.76
N CYS A 45 -0.61 2.56 1.68
CA CYS A 45 0.81 2.72 1.46
C CYS A 45 1.63 1.55 2.03
N ILE A 46 2.70 1.16 1.33
CA ILE A 46 3.76 0.32 1.86
C ILE A 46 5.13 0.92 1.57
N HIS A 47 6.05 0.74 2.50
CA HIS A 47 7.44 1.18 2.38
C HIS A 47 8.29 0.01 1.93
N ASN A 48 9.14 0.22 0.92
CA ASN A 48 10.18 -0.74 0.59
C ASN A 48 11.27 -0.65 1.66
N PHE A 49 11.28 -1.61 2.59
CA PHE A 49 12.40 -1.82 3.49
C PHE A 49 13.52 -2.48 2.67
N LYS A 50 14.67 -1.80 2.51
CA LYS A 50 15.86 -2.48 1.99
C LYS A 50 16.22 -3.57 3.00
N GLN A 51 15.94 -4.82 2.67
CA GLN A 51 16.55 -5.93 3.39
C GLN A 51 18.06 -5.80 3.17
N LYS A 52 18.85 -5.69 4.25
CA LYS A 52 20.29 -5.91 4.18
C LYS A 52 20.45 -7.35 3.68
N ARG A 53 20.83 -7.55 2.42
CA ARG A 53 21.28 -8.86 1.97
C ARG A 53 22.53 -9.17 2.80
N ASN A 54 22.49 -10.20 3.62
CA ASN A 54 23.67 -10.67 4.33
C ASN A 54 24.64 -11.21 3.27
N GLU A 55 25.69 -10.44 2.98
CA GLU A 55 26.83 -10.84 2.15
C GLU A 55 27.88 -11.53 3.03
N GLU A 56 27.50 -12.61 3.70
CA GLU A 56 28.46 -13.46 4.41
C GLU A 56 28.03 -14.90 4.23
N ASN A 57 28.83 -15.66 3.48
CA ASN A 57 29.02 -17.12 3.48
C ASN A 57 29.21 -17.66 2.06
N ASN A 58 30.32 -17.29 1.41
CA ASN A 58 30.93 -18.16 0.41
C ASN A 58 32.43 -17.85 0.23
N ASN A 59 33.23 -18.06 1.28
CA ASN A 59 34.69 -18.20 1.18
C ASN A 59 35.14 -19.26 2.19
N GLY A 60 35.03 -20.54 1.79
CA GLY A 60 35.45 -21.67 2.61
C GLY A 60 35.42 -22.99 1.84
N ILE A 61 36.22 -23.07 0.77
CA ILE A 61 36.88 -24.32 0.32
C ILE A 61 38.36 -24.00 0.19
#